data_AF-A0A7S0I490-F1
#
_entry.id   AF-A0A7S0I490-F1
#
_cell.length_a   1.000
_cell.length_b   1.000
_cell.length_c   1.000
_cell.angle_alpha   90.00
_cell.angle_beta   90.00
_cell.angle_gamma   90.00
#
_symmetry.space_group_name_H-M   'P 1'
#
loop_
_entity.id
_entity.type
_entity.pdbx_description
1 polymer ?
#
loop_
_entity_poly.entity_id
_entity_poly.type
_entity_poly.pdbx_seq_one_letter_code
_entity_poly.pdbx_strand_id
1 'polypeptide(L)'
;PTSPVAAVVVAAPQAALLPILARMCKHKKKDKKRDKERAKYEETDDEKRARRLAKHAAKAVKKQEDAQVAGYSNQDNPWHDPNLAESFVWGKKVDKDRSRGIEELSKEGNKRKKLEMQVELEKVKRAREQREVDKEAYEEERRLLDRDREQMAFDDHAKREDEFQLEQSKVRVKRRVQEGRAKPIDVLADSLALLDEGFEPSDALDAKMQDPLLVFDSLNQRELAEVRGDIIEIAQLDEPRRPFWEAMQLVCEQQLASAQGTQASGAHAEVLKDIDAMLAGKRDHELGNLQDDIVRQLQGGEVDTDYYTHVLERLRLTRANLTLTQTFQQVKRRHVELLSGGAPPTARPRPRRVRGGTARRCSTGRRCSGSR
;
A
#
# COMPACT_ATOMS: atom_id res chain seq x y z
N PRO A 1 -56.28 25.64 -47.67
CA PRO A 1 -57.33 25.77 -46.64
C PRO A 1 -56.70 25.73 -45.23
N THR A 2 -57.13 26.65 -44.38
CA THR A 2 -56.75 26.90 -42.97
C THR A 2 -55.54 27.82 -42.73
N SER A 3 -55.91 29.06 -42.40
CA SER A 3 -55.10 30.14 -41.84
C SER A 3 -54.74 29.84 -40.38
N PRO A 4 -53.51 30.13 -39.91
CA PRO A 4 -53.25 30.37 -38.51
C PRO A 4 -53.17 31.89 -38.25
N VAL A 5 -54.05 32.33 -37.36
CA VAL A 5 -54.17 33.70 -36.84
C VAL A 5 -52.84 34.15 -36.23
N ALA A 6 -52.27 35.22 -36.79
CA ALA A 6 -51.18 35.96 -36.17
C ALA A 6 -51.67 36.59 -34.86
N ALA A 7 -51.22 36.06 -33.72
CA ALA A 7 -51.31 36.76 -32.45
C ALA A 7 -50.34 37.94 -32.47
N VAL A 8 -50.88 39.12 -32.80
CA VAL A 8 -50.19 40.40 -32.60
C VAL A 8 -50.07 40.61 -31.08
N VAL A 9 -48.93 40.24 -30.50
CA VAL A 9 -48.53 40.77 -29.20
C VAL A 9 -48.18 42.22 -29.43
N VAL A 10 -49.14 43.11 -29.13
CA VAL A 10 -48.91 44.54 -29.06
C VAL A 10 -47.89 44.77 -27.94
N ALA A 11 -46.62 44.90 -28.31
CA ALA A 11 -45.58 45.36 -27.40
C ALA A 11 -45.90 46.80 -26.99
N ALA A 12 -46.46 46.97 -25.79
CA ALA A 12 -46.64 48.29 -25.20
C ALA A 12 -45.27 48.99 -25.11
N PRO A 13 -45.16 50.28 -25.47
CA PRO A 13 -43.87 50.97 -25.49
C PRO A 13 -43.29 51.02 -24.07
N GLN A 14 -42.02 50.61 -23.91
CA GLN A 14 -41.31 50.60 -22.62
C GLN A 14 -41.29 51.98 -21.90
N ALA A 15 -41.52 53.07 -22.64
CA ALA A 15 -41.69 54.42 -22.07
C ALA A 15 -42.96 54.60 -21.21
N ALA A 16 -44.01 53.80 -21.44
CA ALA A 16 -45.24 53.84 -20.65
C ALA A 16 -45.13 53.05 -19.33
N LEU A 17 -44.16 52.12 -19.21
CA LEU A 17 -44.00 51.25 -18.04
C LEU A 17 -43.21 51.88 -16.89
N LEU A 18 -42.23 52.75 -17.14
CA LEU A 18 -41.48 53.45 -16.10
C LEU A 18 -42.35 54.31 -15.16
N PRO A 19 -43.30 55.15 -15.64
CA PRO A 19 -44.18 55.89 -14.74
C PRO A 19 -45.16 54.97 -13.99
N ILE A 20 -45.54 53.84 -14.57
CA ILE A 20 -46.38 52.82 -13.92
C ILE A 20 -45.59 52.13 -12.81
N LEU A 21 -44.35 51.68 -13.05
CA LEU A 21 -43.45 51.11 -12.05
C LEU A 21 -43.14 52.11 -10.92
N ALA A 22 -42.89 53.37 -11.25
CA ALA A 22 -42.70 54.43 -10.26
C ALA A 22 -43.97 54.64 -9.40
N ARG A 23 -45.17 54.61 -10.01
CA ARG A 23 -46.45 54.66 -9.28
C ARG A 23 -46.69 53.41 -8.43
N MET A 24 -46.34 52.23 -8.92
CA MET A 24 -46.41 50.96 -8.17
C MET A 24 -45.44 50.96 -6.98
N CYS A 25 -44.21 51.46 -7.15
CA CYS A 25 -43.26 51.65 -6.06
C CYS A 25 -43.76 52.67 -5.03
N LYS A 26 -44.42 53.75 -5.47
CA LYS A 26 -45.07 54.73 -4.58
C LYS A 26 -46.23 54.10 -3.79
N HIS A 27 -47.07 53.29 -4.43
CA HIS A 27 -48.16 52.57 -3.77
C HIS A 27 -47.63 51.53 -2.78
N LYS A 28 -46.68 50.67 -3.18
CA LYS A 28 -46.01 49.71 -2.28
C LYS A 28 -45.35 50.40 -1.07
N LYS A 29 -44.76 51.59 -1.23
CA LYS A 29 -44.22 52.38 -0.10
C LYS A 29 -45.33 52.89 0.81
N LYS A 30 -46.47 53.32 0.26
CA LYS A 30 -47.62 53.80 1.02
C LYS A 30 -48.30 52.66 1.78
N ASP A 31 -48.46 51.49 1.16
CA ASP A 31 -49.04 50.31 1.80
C ASP A 31 -48.14 49.78 2.91
N LYS A 32 -46.83 49.67 2.66
CA LYS A 32 -45.83 49.32 3.69
C LYS A 32 -45.79 50.34 4.84
N LYS A 33 -46.15 51.60 4.61
CA LYS A 33 -46.29 52.62 5.66
C LYS A 33 -47.55 52.36 6.50
N ARG A 34 -48.68 52.10 5.84
CA ARG A 34 -49.96 51.77 6.51
C ARG A 34 -49.87 50.48 7.33
N ASP A 35 -49.21 49.45 6.81
CA ASP A 35 -49.02 48.17 7.53
C ASP A 35 -48.11 48.34 8.74
N LYS A 36 -47.04 49.15 8.62
CA LYS A 36 -46.20 49.54 9.77
C LYS A 36 -46.94 50.38 10.81
N GLU A 37 -47.97 51.12 10.41
CA GLU A 37 -48.81 51.91 11.32
C GLU A 37 -49.83 51.02 12.03
N ARG A 38 -50.47 50.08 11.32
CA ARG A 38 -51.31 49.03 11.93
C ARG A 38 -50.53 48.16 12.92
N ALA A 39 -49.38 47.64 12.51
CA ALA A 39 -48.52 46.81 13.36
C ALA A 39 -47.92 47.57 14.57
N LYS A 40 -48.01 48.91 14.61
CA LYS A 40 -47.65 49.73 15.79
C LYS A 40 -48.83 50.00 16.71
N TYR A 41 -50.05 49.92 16.17
CA TYR A 41 -51.28 50.15 16.91
C TYR A 41 -51.75 48.88 17.61
N GLU A 42 -51.52 47.72 16.98
CA GLU A 42 -51.80 46.38 17.53
C GLU A 42 -50.68 45.86 18.45
N GLU A 43 -49.58 46.60 18.61
CA GLU A 43 -48.40 46.20 19.38
C GLU A 43 -48.64 46.31 20.89
N THR A 44 -48.41 45.22 21.62
CA THR A 44 -48.43 45.24 23.09
C THR A 44 -47.28 46.06 23.66
N ASP A 45 -47.40 46.56 24.89
CA ASP A 45 -46.35 47.40 25.50
C ASP A 45 -45.01 46.67 25.67
N ASP A 46 -45.02 45.33 25.77
CA ASP A 46 -43.81 44.49 25.83
C ASP A 46 -43.12 44.35 24.46
N GLU A 47 -43.89 44.14 23.40
CA GLU A 47 -43.36 44.12 22.02
C GLU A 47 -42.77 45.47 21.61
N LYS A 48 -43.41 46.57 22.04
CA LYS A 48 -42.91 47.94 21.83
C LYS A 48 -41.58 48.19 22.55
N ARG A 49 -41.40 47.62 23.75
CA ARG A 49 -40.12 47.65 24.49
C ARG A 49 -39.06 46.82 23.78
N ALA A 50 -39.38 45.60 23.34
CA ALA A 50 -38.48 44.73 22.59
C ALA A 50 -38.00 45.38 21.27
N ARG A 51 -38.90 46.02 20.51
CA ARG A 51 -38.53 46.74 19.27
C ARG A 51 -37.59 47.92 19.55
N ARG A 52 -37.80 48.65 20.64
CA ARG A 52 -36.92 49.77 21.03
C ARG A 52 -35.53 49.26 21.42
N LEU A 53 -35.46 48.17 22.19
CA LEU A 53 -34.21 47.50 22.54
C LEU A 53 -33.48 46.97 21.30
N ALA A 54 -34.17 46.28 20.40
CA ALA A 54 -33.60 45.80 19.15
C ALA A 54 -33.11 46.94 18.25
N LYS A 55 -33.87 48.04 18.15
CA LYS A 55 -33.44 49.25 17.42
C LYS A 55 -32.23 49.91 18.06
N HIS A 56 -32.14 49.91 19.39
CA HIS A 56 -31.00 50.44 20.12
C HIS A 56 -29.76 49.55 19.93
N ALA A 57 -29.91 48.23 20.07
CA ALA A 57 -28.86 47.24 19.82
C ALA A 57 -28.36 47.31 18.38
N ALA A 58 -29.24 47.37 17.37
CA ALA A 58 -28.86 47.52 15.98
C ALA A 58 -28.11 48.84 15.70
N LYS A 59 -28.50 49.93 16.38
CA LYS A 59 -27.75 51.20 16.31
C LYS A 59 -26.38 51.10 16.98
N ALA A 60 -26.28 50.35 18.08
CA ALA A 60 -25.01 50.13 18.78
C ALA A 60 -24.05 49.28 17.92
N VAL A 61 -24.54 48.18 17.32
CA VAL A 61 -23.77 47.33 16.39
C VAL A 61 -23.30 48.14 15.20
N LYS A 62 -24.19 48.90 14.55
CA LYS A 62 -23.79 49.74 13.40
C LYS A 62 -22.75 50.80 13.79
N LYS A 63 -22.88 51.41 14.98
CA LYS A 63 -21.88 52.36 15.48
C LYS A 63 -20.54 51.67 15.76
N GLN A 64 -20.56 50.42 16.21
CA GLN A 64 -19.36 49.62 16.44
C GLN A 64 -18.69 49.21 15.12
N GLU A 65 -19.46 48.79 14.11
CA GLU A 65 -18.98 48.50 12.75
C GLU A 65 -18.40 49.75 12.08
N ASP A 66 -19.08 50.90 12.20
CA ASP A 66 -18.60 52.18 11.66
C ASP A 66 -17.30 52.64 12.35
N ALA A 67 -17.07 52.20 13.59
CA ALA A 67 -15.84 52.43 14.35
C ALA A 67 -14.74 51.39 14.07
N GLN A 68 -14.99 50.38 13.22
CA GLN A 68 -13.97 49.43 12.78
C GLN A 68 -13.41 49.86 11.42
N VAL A 69 -12.08 49.89 11.33
CA VAL A 69 -11.36 50.21 10.09
C VAL A 69 -10.52 49.00 9.71
N ALA A 70 -10.76 48.46 8.51
CA ALA A 70 -10.06 47.28 7.99
C ALA A 70 -10.08 46.04 8.93
N GLY A 71 -11.12 45.92 9.77
CA GLY A 71 -11.30 44.80 10.71
C GLY A 71 -10.72 45.03 12.11
N TYR A 72 -10.07 46.16 12.36
CA TYR A 72 -9.53 46.51 13.67
C TYR A 72 -10.38 47.58 14.36
N SER A 73 -10.56 47.44 15.66
CA SER A 73 -11.20 48.44 16.53
C SER A 73 -10.11 49.37 17.11
N ASN A 74 -10.48 50.53 17.65
CA ASN A 74 -9.52 51.38 18.38
C ASN A 74 -8.90 50.67 19.60
N GLN A 75 -9.52 49.61 20.13
CA GLN A 75 -8.99 48.84 21.27
C GLN A 75 -8.11 47.66 20.83
N ASP A 76 -8.40 47.06 19.67
CA ASP A 76 -7.69 45.90 19.12
C ASP A 76 -6.85 46.31 17.91
N ASN A 77 -6.03 47.34 18.08
CA ASN A 77 -5.21 47.91 17.02
C ASN A 77 -3.74 47.43 17.11
N PRO A 78 -3.23 46.66 16.12
CA PRO A 78 -1.84 46.21 16.08
C PRO A 78 -0.80 47.33 16.03
N TRP A 79 -1.19 48.54 15.64
CA TRP A 79 -0.32 49.72 15.54
C TRP A 79 -0.39 50.65 16.75
N HIS A 80 -1.13 50.24 17.80
CA HIS A 80 -1.31 51.00 19.05
C HIS A 80 -1.77 52.47 18.87
N ASP A 81 -2.48 52.78 17.77
CA ASP A 81 -3.09 54.09 17.56
C ASP A 81 -4.43 54.18 18.30
N PRO A 82 -4.61 55.12 19.26
CA PRO A 82 -5.84 55.30 20.03
C PRO A 82 -7.05 55.75 19.20
N ASN A 83 -6.82 56.38 18.04
CA ASN A 83 -7.84 57.08 17.25
C ASN A 83 -7.99 56.50 15.83
N LEU A 84 -7.80 55.19 15.66
CA LEU A 84 -7.84 54.51 14.34
C LEU A 84 -9.13 54.77 13.54
N ALA A 85 -10.28 54.92 14.21
CA ALA A 85 -11.57 55.21 13.60
C ALA A 85 -11.74 56.66 13.10
N GLU A 86 -10.88 57.58 13.52
CA GLU A 86 -10.95 58.99 13.12
C GLU A 86 -10.22 59.21 11.80
N SER A 87 -10.86 59.91 10.86
CA SER A 87 -10.21 60.24 9.59
C SER A 87 -9.20 61.36 9.80
N PHE A 88 -7.92 61.10 9.50
CA PHE A 88 -6.88 62.11 9.52
C PHE A 88 -7.15 63.24 8.51
N VAL A 89 -7.15 64.48 8.99
CA VAL A 89 -7.33 65.68 8.15
C VAL A 89 -6.06 66.53 8.24
N TRP A 90 -5.40 66.74 7.10
CA TRP A 90 -4.30 67.69 7.02
C TRP A 90 -4.86 69.11 6.89
N GLY A 91 -5.12 69.78 8.03
CA GLY A 91 -5.73 71.12 8.06
C GLY A 91 -5.06 72.15 7.14
N LYS A 92 -3.73 72.27 7.20
CA LYS A 92 -2.96 73.18 6.31
C LYS A 92 -3.14 72.88 4.82
N LYS A 93 -3.38 71.62 4.44
CA LYS A 93 -3.63 71.23 3.05
C LYS A 93 -5.05 71.61 2.65
N VAL A 94 -6.04 71.37 3.51
CA VAL A 94 -7.44 71.76 3.28
C VAL A 94 -7.56 73.27 3.09
N ASP A 95 -6.89 74.07 3.93
CA ASP A 95 -6.89 75.54 3.78
C ASP A 95 -6.26 75.99 2.46
N LYS A 96 -5.13 75.36 2.08
CA LYS A 96 -4.43 75.64 0.81
C LYS A 96 -5.23 75.22 -0.43
N ASP A 97 -5.91 74.08 -0.37
CA ASP A 97 -6.75 73.56 -1.46
C ASP A 97 -8.02 74.43 -1.61
N ARG A 98 -8.58 74.90 -0.48
CA ARG A 98 -9.66 75.91 -0.46
C ARG A 98 -9.23 77.23 -1.10
N SER A 99 -8.01 77.72 -0.83
CA SER A 99 -7.47 78.92 -1.51
C SER A 99 -7.21 78.71 -3.01
N ARG A 100 -7.05 77.47 -3.47
CA ARG A 100 -6.83 77.11 -4.88
C ARG A 100 -8.13 76.78 -5.64
N GLY A 101 -9.29 76.89 -4.98
CA GLY A 101 -10.59 76.59 -5.58
C GLY A 101 -10.85 75.10 -5.82
N ILE A 102 -10.09 74.20 -5.19
CA ILE A 102 -10.32 72.76 -5.26
C ILE A 102 -11.37 72.42 -4.20
N GLU A 103 -12.58 72.08 -4.62
CA GLU A 103 -13.64 71.66 -3.70
C GLU A 103 -13.29 70.33 -3.03
N GLU A 104 -13.59 70.25 -1.72
CA GLU A 104 -13.56 68.97 -1.00
C GLU A 104 -14.43 67.95 -1.74
N LEU A 105 -13.89 66.74 -1.93
CA LEU A 105 -14.67 65.66 -2.52
C LEU A 105 -15.98 65.51 -1.75
N SER A 106 -17.10 65.56 -2.48
CA SER A 106 -18.42 65.36 -1.91
C SER A 106 -18.43 64.14 -0.99
N LYS A 107 -19.30 64.15 0.04
CA LYS A 107 -19.51 62.99 0.93
C LYS A 107 -19.73 61.69 0.14
N GLU A 108 -20.32 61.78 -1.06
CA GLU A 108 -20.47 60.68 -2.01
C GLU A 108 -19.13 60.18 -2.58
N GLY A 109 -18.23 61.10 -2.98
CA GLY A 109 -16.92 60.81 -3.54
C GLY A 109 -15.94 60.20 -2.52
N ASN A 110 -15.96 60.69 -1.28
CA ASN A 110 -15.16 60.10 -0.20
C ASN A 110 -15.64 58.68 0.16
N LYS A 111 -16.96 58.44 0.16
CA LYS A 111 -17.52 57.09 0.32
C LYS A 111 -17.07 56.16 -0.80
N ARG A 112 -17.09 56.63 -2.05
CA ARG A 112 -16.64 55.85 -3.21
C ARG A 112 -15.17 55.43 -3.09
N LYS A 113 -14.28 56.36 -2.72
CA LYS A 113 -12.86 56.03 -2.47
C LYS A 113 -12.67 55.04 -1.32
N LYS A 114 -13.46 55.15 -0.25
CA LYS A 114 -13.44 54.18 0.87
C LYS A 114 -13.85 52.78 0.40
N LEU A 115 -14.87 52.69 -0.46
CA LEU A 115 -15.31 51.41 -1.04
C LEU A 115 -14.25 50.84 -2.01
N GLU A 116 -13.65 51.67 -2.86
CA GLU A 116 -12.57 51.25 -3.76
C GLU A 116 -11.36 50.70 -2.96
N MET A 117 -10.95 51.39 -1.89
CA MET A 117 -9.90 50.93 -0.96
C MET A 117 -10.28 49.61 -0.27
N GLN A 118 -11.54 49.45 0.17
CA GLN A 118 -12.01 48.19 0.75
C GLN A 118 -11.91 47.03 -0.24
N VAL A 119 -12.29 47.25 -1.50
CA VAL A 119 -12.17 46.24 -2.57
C VAL A 119 -10.71 45.89 -2.86
N GLU A 120 -9.80 46.87 -2.85
CA GLU A 120 -8.36 46.62 -3.00
C GLU A 120 -7.80 45.82 -1.82
N LEU A 121 -8.19 46.16 -0.59
CA LEU A 121 -7.82 45.41 0.61
C LEU A 121 -8.34 43.97 0.56
N GLU A 122 -9.57 43.75 0.12
CA GLU A 122 -10.12 42.40 -0.08
C GLU A 122 -9.34 41.61 -1.13
N LYS A 123 -8.93 42.23 -2.24
CA LYS A 123 -8.08 41.58 -3.25
C LYS A 123 -6.73 41.20 -2.67
N VAL A 124 -6.09 42.08 -1.92
CA VAL A 124 -4.81 41.80 -1.25
C VAL A 124 -4.96 40.70 -0.21
N LYS A 125 -6.06 40.71 0.56
CA LYS A 125 -6.39 39.67 1.54
C LYS A 125 -6.55 38.31 0.86
N ARG A 126 -7.36 38.21 -0.20
CA ARG A 126 -7.52 36.97 -0.99
C ARG A 126 -6.20 36.49 -1.57
N ALA A 127 -5.35 37.39 -2.06
CA ALA A 127 -4.03 37.02 -2.58
C ALA A 127 -3.07 36.53 -1.49
N ARG A 128 -3.23 36.96 -0.23
CA ARG A 128 -2.48 36.40 0.91
C ARG A 128 -3.02 35.04 1.31
N GLU A 129 -4.33 34.92 1.45
CA GLU A 129 -5.00 33.65 1.74
C GLU A 129 -4.64 32.58 0.71
N GLN A 130 -4.63 32.92 -0.58
CA GLN A 130 -4.21 31.97 -1.62
C GLN A 130 -2.76 31.52 -1.47
N ARG A 131 -1.82 32.43 -1.13
CA ARG A 131 -0.42 32.06 -0.92
C ARG A 131 -0.24 31.18 0.31
N GLU A 132 -0.99 31.44 1.38
CA GLU A 132 -0.96 30.59 2.57
C GLU A 132 -1.52 29.19 2.24
N VAL A 133 -2.64 29.09 1.53
CA VAL A 133 -3.21 27.81 1.09
C VAL A 133 -2.25 27.06 0.15
N ASP A 134 -1.65 27.73 -0.83
CA ASP A 134 -0.70 27.09 -1.75
C ASP A 134 0.55 26.61 -1.00
N LYS A 135 1.01 27.37 -0.01
CA LYS A 135 2.15 27.01 0.84
C LYS A 135 1.79 25.85 1.78
N GLU A 136 0.62 25.88 2.40
CA GLU A 136 0.10 24.79 3.23
C GLU A 136 -0.04 23.51 2.41
N ALA A 137 -0.59 23.57 1.20
CA ALA A 137 -0.71 22.42 0.30
C ALA A 137 0.66 21.85 -0.08
N TYR A 138 1.64 22.71 -0.39
CA TYR A 138 3.01 22.28 -0.66
C TYR A 138 3.70 21.67 0.57
N GLU A 139 3.49 22.25 1.76
CA GLU A 139 4.01 21.71 3.02
C GLU A 139 3.37 20.36 3.36
N GLU A 140 2.08 20.18 3.11
CA GLU A 140 1.37 18.91 3.27
C GLU A 140 1.86 17.84 2.30
N GLU A 141 2.00 18.17 1.01
CA GLU A 141 2.58 17.26 0.01
C GLU A 141 3.99 16.83 0.41
N ARG A 142 4.82 17.77 0.87
CA ARG A 142 6.15 17.45 1.36
C ARG A 142 6.12 16.54 2.58
N ARG A 143 5.21 16.75 3.54
CA ARG A 143 5.06 15.87 4.71
C ARG A 143 4.65 14.46 4.31
N LEU A 144 3.78 14.32 3.31
CA LEU A 144 3.39 13.01 2.77
C LEU A 144 4.59 12.33 2.11
N LEU A 145 5.34 13.03 1.27
CA LEU A 145 6.55 12.50 0.64
C LEU A 145 7.61 12.08 1.66
N ASP A 146 7.82 12.87 2.72
CA ASP A 146 8.78 12.54 3.76
C ASP A 146 8.32 11.30 4.57
N ARG A 147 7.02 11.18 4.86
CA ARG A 147 6.44 9.96 5.46
C ARG A 147 6.62 8.73 4.57
N ASP A 148 6.36 8.86 3.27
CA ASP A 148 6.49 7.75 2.32
C ASP A 148 7.95 7.30 2.21
N ARG A 149 8.90 8.25 2.22
CA ARG A 149 10.35 7.95 2.26
C ARG A 149 10.76 7.23 3.54
N GLU A 150 10.28 7.70 4.68
CA GLU A 150 10.53 7.05 5.98
C GLU A 150 9.96 5.62 6.00
N GLN A 151 8.76 5.42 5.45
CA GLN A 151 8.16 4.09 5.34
C GLN A 151 8.99 3.16 4.43
N MET A 152 9.43 3.62 3.26
CA MET A 152 10.31 2.84 2.39
C MET A 152 11.64 2.50 3.07
N ALA A 153 12.24 3.45 3.78
CA ALA A 153 13.48 3.21 4.51
C ALA A 153 13.30 2.20 5.66
N PHE A 154 12.14 2.24 6.33
CA PHE A 154 11.77 1.28 7.36
C PHE A 154 11.60 -0.13 6.77
N ASP A 155 10.88 -0.26 5.66
CA ASP A 155 10.67 -1.55 4.97
C ASP A 155 12.00 -2.15 4.48
N ASP A 156 12.90 -1.32 3.93
CA ASP A 156 14.24 -1.75 3.51
C ASP A 156 15.10 -2.17 4.71
N HIS A 157 14.99 -1.48 5.85
CA HIS A 157 15.68 -1.89 7.07
C HIS A 157 15.16 -3.23 7.60
N ALA A 158 13.83 -3.42 7.61
CA ALA A 158 13.21 -4.68 8.03
C ALA A 158 13.70 -5.86 7.18
N LYS A 159 13.74 -5.71 5.85
CA LYS A 159 14.27 -6.76 4.95
C LYS A 159 15.73 -7.10 5.24
N ARG A 160 16.59 -6.09 5.46
CA ARG A 160 18.00 -6.32 5.82
C ARG A 160 18.15 -7.01 7.17
N GLU A 161 17.26 -6.72 8.11
CA GLU A 161 17.22 -7.41 9.40
C GLU A 161 16.85 -8.88 9.22
N ASP A 162 15.82 -9.19 8.44
CA ASP A 162 15.40 -10.56 8.13
C ASP A 162 16.52 -11.36 7.42
N GLU A 163 17.20 -10.75 6.44
CA GLU A 163 18.36 -11.33 5.76
C GLU A 163 19.49 -11.64 6.76
N PHE A 164 19.81 -10.69 7.64
CA PHE A 164 20.82 -10.90 8.68
C PHE A 164 20.42 -12.02 9.65
N GLN A 165 19.15 -12.08 10.05
CA GLN A 165 18.63 -13.15 10.90
C GLN A 165 18.73 -14.51 10.22
N LEU A 166 18.44 -14.59 8.92
CA LEU A 166 18.60 -15.81 8.12
C LEU A 166 20.07 -16.25 8.07
N GLU A 167 20.99 -15.34 7.76
CA GLU A 167 22.43 -15.63 7.74
C GLU A 167 22.94 -16.11 9.11
N GLN A 168 22.56 -15.44 10.18
CA GLN A 168 22.88 -15.86 11.55
C GLN A 168 22.30 -17.24 11.85
N SER A 169 21.08 -17.53 11.38
CA SER A 169 20.46 -18.86 11.51
C SER A 169 21.30 -19.93 10.81
N LYS A 170 21.70 -19.70 9.55
CA LYS A 170 22.59 -20.61 8.78
C LYS A 170 23.92 -20.86 9.49
N VAL A 171 24.57 -19.81 10.01
CA VAL A 171 25.83 -19.95 10.76
C VAL A 171 25.62 -20.76 12.05
N ARG A 172 24.52 -20.54 12.77
CA ARG A 172 24.17 -21.33 13.98
C ARG A 172 23.90 -22.79 13.65
N VAL A 173 23.24 -23.07 12.52
CA VAL A 173 22.99 -24.42 12.02
C VAL A 173 24.31 -25.10 11.69
N LYS A 174 25.16 -24.49 10.86
CA LYS A 174 26.47 -25.04 10.46
C LYS A 174 27.32 -25.41 11.67
N ARG A 175 27.41 -24.53 12.67
CA ARG A 175 28.12 -24.84 13.93
C ARG A 175 27.51 -26.01 14.69
N ARG A 176 26.18 -26.07 14.85
CA ARG A 176 25.50 -27.18 15.54
C ARG A 176 25.73 -28.53 14.84
N VAL A 177 25.74 -28.55 13.50
CA VAL A 177 26.01 -29.75 12.69
C VAL A 177 27.46 -30.22 12.89
N GLN A 178 28.43 -29.30 12.83
CA GLN A 178 29.85 -29.58 13.05
C GLN A 178 30.13 -30.10 14.47
N GLU A 179 29.46 -29.53 15.48
CA GLU A 179 29.60 -29.93 16.89
C GLU A 179 28.86 -31.25 17.21
N GLY A 180 28.11 -31.83 16.26
CA GLY A 180 27.40 -33.09 16.45
C GLY A 180 26.15 -33.00 17.35
N ARG A 181 25.67 -31.79 17.63
CA ARG A 181 24.47 -31.51 18.46
C ARG A 181 23.33 -30.88 17.66
N ALA A 182 23.32 -31.11 16.34
CA ALA A 182 22.29 -30.61 15.45
C ALA A 182 20.94 -31.28 15.72
N LYS A 183 19.88 -30.47 15.68
CA LYS A 183 18.51 -30.98 15.54
C LYS A 183 18.33 -31.55 14.12
N PRO A 184 17.37 -32.46 13.89
CA PRO A 184 17.14 -32.99 12.54
C PRO A 184 16.80 -31.90 11.50
N ILE A 185 16.12 -30.82 11.91
CA ILE A 185 15.87 -29.65 11.05
C ILE A 185 17.15 -28.90 10.69
N ASP A 186 18.12 -28.82 11.61
CA ASP A 186 19.41 -28.18 11.33
C ASP A 186 20.15 -28.94 10.22
N VAL A 187 20.10 -30.28 10.25
CA VAL A 187 20.71 -31.12 9.20
C VAL A 187 20.04 -30.89 7.84
N LEU A 188 18.70 -30.74 7.82
CA LEU A 188 17.98 -30.39 6.60
C LEU A 188 18.35 -29.00 6.10
N ALA A 189 18.38 -27.99 6.97
CA ALA A 189 18.75 -26.62 6.63
C ALA A 189 20.19 -26.55 6.07
N ASP A 190 21.12 -27.28 6.67
CA ASP A 190 22.50 -27.42 6.19
C ASP A 190 22.54 -28.08 4.80
N SER A 191 21.73 -29.13 4.58
CA SER A 191 21.64 -29.76 3.26
C SER A 191 21.05 -28.82 2.20
N LEU A 192 20.07 -27.98 2.55
CA LEU A 192 19.49 -26.99 1.65
C LEU A 192 20.47 -25.86 1.30
N ALA A 193 21.42 -25.54 2.19
CA ALA A 193 22.45 -24.55 1.92
C ALA A 193 23.38 -24.96 0.76
N LEU A 194 23.44 -26.25 0.40
CA LEU A 194 24.16 -26.72 -0.79
C LEU A 194 23.59 -26.15 -2.11
N LEU A 195 22.32 -25.74 -2.10
CA LEU A 195 21.66 -25.10 -3.24
C LEU A 195 22.02 -23.62 -3.38
N ASP A 196 22.58 -22.98 -2.34
CA ASP A 196 22.98 -21.58 -2.39
C ASP A 196 24.20 -21.38 -3.31
N GLU A 197 24.28 -20.21 -3.94
CA GLU A 197 25.44 -19.80 -4.75
C GLU A 197 26.64 -19.48 -3.84
N GLY A 198 27.84 -19.94 -4.23
CA GLY A 198 29.09 -19.68 -3.47
C GLY A 198 29.52 -20.79 -2.50
N PHE A 199 28.87 -21.95 -2.52
CA PHE A 199 29.29 -23.10 -1.70
C PHE A 199 30.53 -23.80 -2.28
N GLU A 200 31.53 -24.05 -1.43
CA GLU A 200 32.79 -24.70 -1.83
C GLU A 200 32.68 -26.24 -1.85
N PRO A 201 33.39 -26.93 -2.75
CA PRO A 201 33.41 -28.40 -2.80
C PRO A 201 33.85 -29.08 -1.49
N SER A 202 34.64 -28.38 -0.66
CA SER A 202 35.08 -28.89 0.65
C SER A 202 33.92 -29.04 1.63
N ASP A 203 33.00 -28.09 1.66
CA ASP A 203 31.85 -28.13 2.57
C ASP A 203 30.84 -29.23 2.14
N ALA A 204 30.86 -29.64 0.87
CA ALA A 204 30.00 -30.72 0.38
C ALA A 204 30.42 -32.10 0.91
N LEU A 205 31.70 -32.33 1.24
CA LEU A 205 32.17 -33.62 1.75
C LEU A 205 31.62 -33.94 3.15
N ASP A 206 31.40 -32.91 3.97
CA ASP A 206 30.97 -33.03 5.36
C ASP A 206 29.44 -32.95 5.53
N ALA A 207 28.71 -32.62 4.45
CA ALA A 207 27.26 -32.45 4.48
C ALA A 207 26.53 -33.78 4.73
N LYS A 208 25.83 -33.87 5.86
CA LYS A 208 24.98 -35.01 6.20
C LYS A 208 23.62 -34.81 5.54
N MET A 209 23.28 -35.65 4.56
CA MET A 209 21.97 -35.59 3.91
C MET A 209 20.96 -36.48 4.64
N GLN A 210 19.85 -35.89 5.09
CA GLN A 210 18.72 -36.62 5.66
C GLN A 210 17.50 -36.49 4.75
N ASP A 211 16.70 -37.54 4.63
CA ASP A 211 15.46 -37.51 3.83
C ASP A 211 14.40 -36.66 4.55
N PRO A 212 13.88 -35.58 3.93
CA PRO A 212 12.85 -34.72 4.52
C PRO A 212 11.62 -35.48 5.04
N LEU A 213 11.26 -36.59 4.41
CA LEU A 213 10.06 -37.36 4.79
C LEU A 213 10.29 -38.26 6.01
N LEU A 214 11.54 -38.63 6.31
CA LEU A 214 11.90 -39.54 7.40
C LEU A 214 12.44 -38.81 8.64
N VAL A 215 12.54 -37.48 8.58
CA VAL A 215 13.12 -36.65 9.65
C VAL A 215 12.30 -36.69 10.95
N PHE A 216 11.00 -36.90 10.83
CA PHE A 216 10.06 -36.85 11.95
C PHE A 216 9.85 -38.20 12.64
N ASP A 217 10.20 -39.32 12.00
CA ASP A 217 9.89 -40.67 12.49
C ASP A 217 10.60 -41.02 13.81
N SER A 218 11.74 -40.37 14.08
CA SER A 218 12.53 -40.58 15.30
C SER A 218 12.23 -39.59 16.42
N LEU A 219 11.28 -38.66 16.23
CA LEU A 219 11.01 -37.57 17.18
C LEU A 219 9.79 -37.86 18.05
N ASN A 220 9.88 -37.51 19.32
CA ASN A 220 8.73 -37.56 20.24
C ASN A 220 7.79 -36.36 20.03
N GLN A 221 6.55 -36.45 20.51
CA GLN A 221 5.53 -35.40 20.34
C GLN A 221 6.00 -34.00 20.78
N ARG A 222 6.75 -33.90 21.88
CA ARG A 222 7.31 -32.63 22.36
C ARG A 222 8.36 -32.08 21.39
N GLU A 223 9.29 -32.92 20.95
CA GLU A 223 10.35 -32.53 20.02
C GLU A 223 9.77 -32.13 18.67
N LEU A 224 8.72 -32.82 18.23
CA LEU A 224 7.99 -32.51 17.00
C LEU A 224 7.31 -31.14 17.07
N ALA A 225 6.73 -30.77 18.23
CA ALA A 225 6.16 -29.44 18.46
C ALA A 225 7.23 -28.33 18.49
N GLU A 226 8.39 -28.59 19.09
CA GLU A 226 9.53 -27.65 19.06
C GLU A 226 10.05 -27.46 17.63
N VAL A 227 10.23 -28.56 16.90
CA VAL A 227 10.64 -28.57 15.49
C VAL A 227 9.64 -27.84 14.60
N ARG A 228 8.32 -27.96 14.86
CA ARG A 228 7.30 -27.19 14.15
C ARG A 228 7.52 -25.68 14.33
N GLY A 229 7.83 -25.24 15.55
CA GLY A 229 8.16 -23.85 15.83
C GLY A 229 9.37 -23.38 15.03
N ASP A 230 10.45 -24.17 15.07
CA ASP A 230 11.69 -23.89 14.31
C ASP A 230 11.40 -23.79 12.80
N ILE A 231 10.57 -24.68 12.23
CA ILE A 231 10.19 -24.64 10.80
C ILE A 231 9.44 -23.35 10.45
N ILE A 232 8.50 -22.92 11.31
CA ILE A 232 7.72 -21.70 11.08
C ILE A 232 8.62 -20.47 11.05
N GLU A 233 9.56 -20.37 12.00
CA GLU A 233 10.53 -19.28 12.05
C GLU A 233 11.40 -19.27 10.78
N ILE A 234 11.91 -20.43 10.35
CA ILE A 234 12.72 -20.51 9.13
C ILE A 234 11.90 -20.19 7.88
N ALA A 235 10.64 -20.64 7.80
CA ALA A 235 9.76 -20.37 6.65
C ALA A 235 9.47 -18.87 6.46
N GLN A 236 9.47 -18.10 7.55
CA GLN A 236 9.28 -16.65 7.50
C GLN A 236 10.52 -15.94 6.94
N LEU A 237 11.71 -16.41 7.30
CA LEU A 237 12.99 -15.83 6.93
C LEU A 237 13.50 -16.29 5.54
N ASP A 238 13.32 -17.56 5.19
CA ASP A 238 13.84 -18.17 3.96
C ASP A 238 12.82 -18.11 2.81
N GLU A 239 12.56 -16.90 2.31
CA GLU A 239 11.61 -16.63 1.23
C GLU A 239 11.76 -17.52 -0.01
N PRO A 240 12.97 -17.76 -0.60
CA PRO A 240 13.09 -18.54 -1.82
C PRO A 240 12.72 -20.03 -1.64
N ARG A 241 12.86 -20.56 -0.43
CA ARG A 241 12.53 -21.96 -0.09
C ARG A 241 11.29 -22.08 0.79
N ARG A 242 10.50 -21.01 0.92
CA ARG A 242 9.23 -21.02 1.67
C ARG A 242 8.32 -22.20 1.29
N PRO A 243 8.13 -22.58 0.01
CA PRO A 243 7.30 -23.73 -0.34
C PRO A 243 7.80 -25.06 0.22
N PHE A 244 9.11 -25.22 0.39
CA PHE A 244 9.71 -26.40 1.01
C PHE A 244 9.42 -26.41 2.52
N TRP A 245 9.61 -25.28 3.20
CA TRP A 245 9.37 -25.18 4.64
C TRP A 245 7.89 -25.30 5.01
N GLU A 246 6.98 -24.73 4.19
CA GLU A 246 5.53 -24.91 4.33
C GLU A 246 5.13 -26.39 4.13
N ALA A 247 5.73 -27.07 3.15
CA ALA A 247 5.53 -28.50 2.97
C ALA A 247 6.04 -29.32 4.17
N MET A 248 7.21 -28.97 4.73
CA MET A 248 7.74 -29.56 5.95
C MET A 248 6.82 -29.33 7.16
N GLN A 249 6.27 -28.13 7.29
CA GLN A 249 5.32 -27.79 8.34
C GLN A 249 4.06 -28.68 8.25
N LEU A 250 3.51 -28.84 7.04
CA LEU A 250 2.32 -29.66 6.83
C LEU A 250 2.55 -31.13 7.21
N VAL A 251 3.70 -31.69 6.83
CA VAL A 251 4.07 -33.07 7.20
C VAL A 251 4.26 -33.19 8.72
N CYS A 252 4.87 -32.19 9.36
CA CYS A 252 5.03 -32.14 10.82
C CYS A 252 3.67 -32.09 11.53
N GLU A 253 2.73 -31.27 11.04
CA GLU A 253 1.37 -31.17 11.59
C GLU A 253 0.59 -32.47 11.43
N GLN A 254 0.73 -33.16 10.29
CA GLN A 254 0.14 -34.47 10.08
C GLN A 254 0.68 -35.51 11.08
N GLN A 255 1.98 -35.52 11.35
CA GLN A 255 2.59 -36.43 12.32
C GLN A 255 2.15 -36.11 13.75
N LEU A 256 1.99 -34.83 14.10
CA LEU A 256 1.43 -34.40 15.39
C LEU A 256 -0.02 -34.86 15.55
N ALA A 257 -0.85 -34.70 14.52
CA ALA A 257 -2.25 -35.14 14.53
C ALA A 257 -2.38 -36.65 14.70
N SER A 258 -1.50 -37.42 14.03
CA SER A 258 -1.39 -38.88 14.22
C SER A 258 -1.01 -39.24 15.65
N ALA A 259 0.00 -38.57 16.23
CA ALA A 259 0.46 -38.82 17.60
C ALA A 259 -0.60 -38.46 18.66
N GLN A 260 -1.49 -37.49 18.39
CA GLN A 260 -2.59 -37.09 19.26
C GLN A 260 -3.81 -38.01 19.20
N GLY A 261 -3.81 -39.02 18.33
CA GLY A 261 -4.96 -39.93 18.15
C GLY A 261 -6.19 -39.24 17.56
N THR A 262 -6.03 -38.08 16.94
CA THR A 262 -7.12 -37.28 16.34
C THR A 262 -7.52 -37.80 14.96
N GLN A 263 -6.76 -38.75 14.40
CA GLN A 263 -7.09 -39.46 13.16
C GLN A 263 -8.24 -40.45 13.41
N ALA A 264 -9.37 -40.23 12.72
CA ALA A 264 -10.63 -40.93 12.92
C ALA A 264 -10.59 -42.44 12.53
N SER A 265 -11.28 -43.22 13.35
CA SER A 265 -11.85 -44.58 13.19
C SER A 265 -11.54 -45.40 11.93
N GLY A 266 -11.21 -46.68 12.11
CA GLY A 266 -10.70 -47.62 11.09
C GLY A 266 -11.51 -47.83 9.80
N ALA A 267 -12.77 -47.37 9.72
CA ALA A 267 -13.54 -47.37 8.47
C ALA A 267 -13.04 -46.30 7.46
N HIS A 268 -12.46 -45.20 7.94
CA HIS A 268 -11.86 -44.18 7.07
C HIS A 268 -10.52 -44.64 6.49
N ALA A 269 -9.85 -45.64 7.08
CA ALA A 269 -8.52 -46.08 6.66
C ALA A 269 -8.51 -46.77 5.28
N GLU A 270 -9.57 -47.51 4.92
CA GLU A 270 -9.68 -48.13 3.59
C GLU A 270 -9.94 -47.08 2.52
N VAL A 271 -10.88 -46.16 2.77
CA VAL A 271 -11.17 -45.04 1.87
C VAL A 271 -9.93 -44.16 1.67
N LEU A 272 -9.16 -43.89 2.73
CA LEU A 272 -7.90 -43.15 2.63
C LEU A 272 -6.84 -43.88 1.80
N LYS A 273 -6.76 -45.22 1.87
CA LYS A 273 -5.86 -46.01 1.00
C LYS A 273 -6.26 -45.94 -0.47
N ASP A 274 -7.55 -45.96 -0.77
CA ASP A 274 -8.05 -45.81 -2.14
C ASP A 274 -7.78 -44.40 -2.67
N ILE A 275 -7.97 -43.37 -1.82
CA ILE A 275 -7.58 -41.99 -2.14
C ILE A 275 -6.08 -41.90 -2.39
N ASP A 276 -5.25 -42.54 -1.56
CA ASP A 276 -3.80 -42.59 -1.75
C ASP A 276 -3.40 -43.26 -3.05
N ALA A 277 -4.01 -44.40 -3.37
CA ALA A 277 -3.79 -45.09 -4.63
C ALA A 277 -4.22 -44.25 -5.83
N MET A 278 -5.31 -43.48 -5.70
CA MET A 278 -5.76 -42.54 -6.71
C MET A 278 -4.76 -41.39 -6.91
N LEU A 279 -4.19 -40.85 -5.84
CA LEU A 279 -3.26 -39.71 -5.88
C LEU A 279 -1.83 -40.12 -6.23
N ALA A 280 -1.46 -41.39 -6.00
CA ALA A 280 -0.12 -41.91 -6.22
C ALA A 280 0.33 -41.78 -7.69
N GLY A 281 1.57 -41.33 -7.90
CA GLY A 281 2.20 -41.24 -9.22
C GLY A 281 1.72 -40.07 -10.10
N LYS A 282 0.75 -39.26 -9.65
CA LYS A 282 0.36 -38.03 -10.34
C LYS A 282 1.41 -36.92 -10.17
N ARG A 283 1.55 -36.09 -11.19
CA ARG A 283 2.44 -34.92 -11.19
C ARG A 283 1.77 -33.71 -10.53
N ASP A 284 2.53 -32.72 -10.10
CA ASP A 284 1.98 -31.55 -9.38
C ASP A 284 0.87 -30.82 -10.15
N HIS A 285 1.01 -30.65 -11.48
CA HIS A 285 -0.04 -30.05 -12.30
C HIS A 285 -1.32 -30.92 -12.40
N GLU A 286 -1.18 -32.24 -12.43
CA GLU A 286 -2.33 -33.16 -12.45
C GLU A 286 -3.08 -33.13 -11.11
N LEU A 287 -2.34 -32.99 -10.00
CA LEU A 287 -2.92 -32.79 -8.67
C LEU A 287 -3.59 -31.41 -8.56
N GLY A 288 -3.02 -30.37 -9.16
CA GLY A 288 -3.63 -29.04 -9.26
C GLY A 288 -4.96 -29.06 -10.01
N ASN A 289 -5.00 -29.69 -11.19
CA ASN A 289 -6.24 -29.83 -11.96
C ASN A 289 -7.31 -30.61 -11.18
N LEU A 290 -6.91 -31.70 -10.51
CA LEU A 290 -7.82 -32.49 -9.68
C LEU A 290 -8.38 -31.66 -8.51
N GLN A 291 -7.55 -30.82 -7.88
CA GLN A 291 -7.99 -29.90 -6.83
C GLN A 291 -9.04 -28.92 -7.35
N ASP A 292 -8.81 -28.31 -8.51
CA ASP A 292 -9.73 -27.34 -9.11
C ASP A 292 -11.08 -27.99 -9.50
N ASP A 293 -11.03 -29.21 -10.06
CA ASP A 293 -12.23 -29.97 -10.43
C ASP A 293 -13.06 -30.34 -9.19
N ILE A 294 -12.42 -30.79 -8.11
CA ILE A 294 -13.08 -31.09 -6.83
C ILE A 294 -13.72 -29.84 -6.23
N VAL A 295 -13.01 -28.71 -6.22
CA VAL A 295 -13.54 -27.44 -5.67
C VAL A 295 -14.75 -26.96 -6.48
N ARG A 296 -14.74 -27.11 -7.80
CA ARG A 296 -15.90 -26.80 -8.66
C ARG A 296 -17.09 -27.72 -8.36
N GLN A 297 -16.84 -29.01 -8.16
CA GLN A 297 -17.88 -29.98 -7.80
C GLN A 297 -18.50 -29.68 -6.43
N LEU A 298 -17.70 -29.27 -5.45
CA LEU A 298 -18.19 -28.86 -4.12
C LEU A 298 -19.07 -27.61 -4.18
N GLN A 299 -18.75 -26.64 -5.04
CA GLN A 299 -19.60 -25.45 -5.26
C GLN A 299 -20.95 -25.79 -5.90
N GLY A 300 -21.04 -26.90 -6.63
CA GLY A 300 -22.27 -27.41 -7.24
C GLY A 300 -23.25 -28.06 -6.25
N GLY A 301 -22.84 -28.35 -5.01
CA GLY A 301 -23.71 -28.74 -3.89
C GLY A 301 -24.33 -30.14 -3.93
N GLU A 302 -24.03 -30.96 -4.94
CA GLU A 302 -24.63 -32.30 -5.12
C GLU A 302 -23.72 -33.45 -4.66
N VAL A 303 -22.66 -33.15 -3.91
CA VAL A 303 -21.53 -34.08 -3.72
C VAL A 303 -21.17 -34.26 -2.25
N ASP A 304 -20.78 -35.48 -1.87
CA ASP A 304 -20.35 -35.86 -0.51
C ASP A 304 -19.21 -34.96 -0.01
N THR A 305 -19.59 -33.98 0.82
CA THR A 305 -18.69 -32.92 1.27
C THR A 305 -17.59 -33.47 2.17
N ASP A 306 -17.85 -34.52 2.94
CA ASP A 306 -16.89 -35.09 3.89
C ASP A 306 -15.83 -35.92 3.16
N TYR A 307 -16.24 -36.72 2.17
CA TYR A 307 -15.31 -37.46 1.31
C TYR A 307 -14.33 -36.51 0.59
N TYR A 308 -14.85 -35.50 -0.11
CA TYR A 308 -13.98 -34.58 -0.86
C TYR A 308 -13.15 -33.66 0.04
N THR A 309 -13.61 -33.37 1.27
CA THR A 309 -12.77 -32.68 2.27
C THR A 309 -11.53 -33.51 2.59
N HIS A 310 -11.69 -34.81 2.87
CA HIS A 310 -10.55 -35.70 3.10
C HIS A 310 -9.66 -35.89 1.87
N VAL A 311 -10.25 -35.93 0.66
CA VAL A 311 -9.46 -35.96 -0.59
C VAL A 311 -8.61 -34.70 -0.71
N LEU A 312 -9.16 -33.51 -0.44
CA LEU A 312 -8.44 -32.25 -0.50
C LEU A 312 -7.32 -32.16 0.54
N GLU A 313 -7.57 -32.59 1.78
CA GLU A 313 -6.54 -32.70 2.82
C GLU A 313 -5.41 -33.62 2.38
N ARG A 314 -5.73 -34.80 1.84
CA ARG A 314 -4.73 -35.76 1.39
C ARG A 314 -3.98 -35.31 0.14
N LEU A 315 -4.66 -34.58 -0.75
CA LEU A 315 -4.06 -33.97 -1.93
C LEU A 315 -3.03 -32.92 -1.53
N ARG A 316 -3.34 -32.07 -0.54
CA ARG A 316 -2.39 -31.09 0.02
C ARG A 316 -1.13 -31.78 0.55
N LEU A 317 -1.29 -32.85 1.33
CA LEU A 317 -0.16 -33.63 1.84
C LEU A 317 0.64 -34.30 0.72
N THR A 318 -0.03 -34.86 -0.28
CA THR A 318 0.65 -35.49 -1.44
C THR A 318 1.47 -34.46 -2.22
N ARG A 319 0.92 -33.25 -2.44
CA ARG A 319 1.66 -32.15 -3.08
C ARG A 319 2.85 -31.72 -2.25
N ALA A 320 2.69 -31.57 -0.93
CA ALA A 320 3.80 -31.28 -0.02
C ALA A 320 4.91 -32.34 -0.12
N ASN A 321 4.57 -33.63 -0.07
CA ASN A 321 5.53 -34.73 -0.20
C ASN A 321 6.27 -34.70 -1.56
N LEU A 322 5.58 -34.36 -2.64
CA LEU A 322 6.21 -34.17 -3.96
C LEU A 322 7.19 -33.00 -3.94
N THR A 323 6.82 -31.85 -3.39
CA THR A 323 7.72 -30.68 -3.26
C THR A 323 8.98 -31.01 -2.47
N LEU A 324 8.82 -31.71 -1.33
CA LEU A 324 9.95 -32.16 -0.50
C LEU A 324 10.85 -33.12 -1.27
N THR A 325 10.27 -34.11 -1.96
CA THR A 325 11.01 -35.10 -2.75
C THR A 325 11.77 -34.44 -3.90
N GLN A 326 11.13 -33.52 -4.63
CA GLN A 326 11.75 -32.79 -5.74
C GLN A 326 12.91 -31.92 -5.26
N THR A 327 12.71 -31.15 -4.19
CA THR A 327 13.75 -30.31 -3.60
C THR A 327 14.92 -31.16 -3.12
N PHE A 328 14.65 -32.27 -2.42
CA PHE A 328 15.69 -33.18 -1.96
C PHE A 328 16.48 -33.83 -3.11
N GLN A 329 15.81 -34.17 -4.22
CA GLN A 329 16.49 -34.64 -5.42
C GLN A 329 17.39 -33.56 -6.04
N GLN A 330 16.99 -32.29 -6.01
CA GLN A 330 17.85 -31.18 -6.45
C GLN A 330 19.09 -31.06 -5.55
N VAL A 331 18.92 -31.11 -4.22
CA VAL A 331 20.05 -31.12 -3.28
C VAL A 331 21.00 -32.28 -3.58
N LYS A 332 20.47 -33.50 -3.80
CA LYS A 332 21.29 -34.67 -4.13
C LYS A 332 22.09 -34.49 -5.41
N ARG A 333 21.46 -33.96 -6.46
CA ARG A 333 22.14 -33.67 -7.74
C ARG A 333 23.25 -32.66 -7.53
N ARG A 334 22.95 -31.56 -6.84
CA ARG A 334 23.90 -30.51 -6.54
C ARG A 334 25.09 -31.01 -5.71
N HIS A 335 24.82 -31.83 -4.69
CA HIS A 335 25.84 -32.47 -3.87
C HIS A 335 26.77 -33.36 -4.72
N VAL A 336 26.20 -34.20 -5.59
CA VAL A 336 27.00 -35.04 -6.51
C VAL A 336 27.80 -34.18 -7.50
N GLU A 337 27.23 -33.09 -8.02
CA GLU A 337 27.93 -32.15 -8.89
C GLU A 337 29.13 -31.50 -8.21
N LEU A 338 28.97 -31.03 -6.96
CA LEU A 338 30.06 -30.42 -6.17
C LEU A 338 31.18 -31.42 -5.89
N LEU A 339 30.84 -32.66 -5.55
CA LEU A 339 31.81 -33.74 -5.34
C LEU A 339 32.51 -34.17 -6.64
N SER A 340 31.77 -34.19 -7.75
CA SER A 340 32.31 -34.60 -9.06
C SER A 340 33.14 -33.51 -9.72
N GLY A 341 32.80 -32.23 -9.51
CA GLY A 341 33.52 -31.06 -10.03
C GLY A 341 34.90 -30.84 -9.39
N GLY A 342 35.17 -31.44 -8.23
CA GLY A 342 36.49 -31.47 -7.59
C GLY A 342 37.42 -32.57 -8.11
N ALA A 343 36.92 -33.51 -8.93
CA ALA A 343 37.75 -34.55 -9.53
C ALA A 343 38.22 -34.13 -10.92
N PRO A 344 39.54 -33.94 -11.19
CA PRO A 344 40.02 -33.87 -12.56
C PRO A 344 39.58 -35.16 -13.25
N PRO A 345 39.05 -35.12 -14.49
CA PRO A 345 38.55 -36.31 -15.17
C PRO A 345 39.69 -37.33 -15.19
N THR A 346 39.53 -38.40 -14.41
CA THR A 346 40.47 -39.49 -14.38
C THR A 346 40.56 -40.01 -15.80
N ALA A 347 41.70 -39.73 -16.42
CA ALA A 347 41.99 -40.18 -17.76
C ALA A 347 41.79 -41.70 -17.77
N ARG A 348 40.71 -42.16 -18.42
CA ARG A 348 40.52 -43.57 -18.72
C ARG A 348 41.84 -44.08 -19.31
N PRO A 349 42.46 -45.14 -18.77
CA PRO A 349 43.67 -45.67 -19.36
C PRO A 349 43.29 -46.12 -20.77
N ARG A 350 43.87 -45.45 -21.79
CA ARG A 350 43.66 -45.80 -23.19
C ARG A 350 44.03 -47.28 -23.35
N PRO A 351 43.18 -48.12 -23.97
CA PRO A 351 43.54 -49.51 -24.19
C PRO A 351 44.77 -49.54 -25.12
N ARG A 352 45.84 -50.17 -24.64
CA ARG A 352 47.04 -50.46 -25.44
C ARG A 352 46.61 -51.25 -26.67
N ARG A 353 46.67 -50.60 -27.85
CA ARG A 353 46.56 -51.27 -29.14
C ARG A 353 47.68 -52.30 -29.25
N VAL A 354 47.32 -53.58 -29.13
CA VAL A 354 48.18 -54.70 -29.54
C VAL A 354 48.29 -54.63 -31.06
N ARG A 355 49.43 -54.15 -31.56
CA ARG A 355 49.77 -54.26 -32.98
C ARG A 355 50.18 -55.71 -33.24
N GLY A 356 49.29 -56.46 -33.89
CA GLY A 356 49.61 -57.75 -34.47
C GLY A 356 50.72 -57.60 -35.51
N GLY A 357 51.84 -58.29 -35.30
CA GLY A 357 52.91 -58.41 -36.26
C GLY A 357 52.58 -59.50 -37.27
N THR A 358 52.35 -59.11 -38.52
CA THR A 358 52.39 -60.00 -39.67
C THR A 358 53.81 -60.06 -40.22
N ALA A 359 54.30 -61.29 -40.42
CA ALA A 359 55.57 -61.60 -41.04
C ALA A 359 55.51 -61.44 -42.57
N ARG A 360 56.62 -60.97 -43.17
CA ARG A 360 57.20 -61.29 -44.51
C ARG A 360 58.32 -60.24 -44.77
N ARG A 361 59.61 -60.56 -44.60
CA ARG A 361 60.57 -61.32 -45.45
C ARG A 361 61.04 -60.52 -46.69
N CYS A 362 62.36 -60.29 -46.73
CA CYS A 362 63.28 -59.95 -47.85
C CYS A 362 63.00 -58.64 -48.62
N SER A 363 63.98 -57.79 -48.94
CA SER A 363 65.28 -58.09 -49.53
C SER A 363 66.21 -56.86 -49.53
N THR A 364 67.49 -57.14 -49.33
CA THR A 364 68.69 -56.52 -49.94
C THR A 364 68.80 -55.00 -50.10
N GLY A 365 69.85 -54.43 -49.48
CA GLY A 365 70.94 -53.83 -50.25
C GLY A 365 71.26 -52.34 -50.08
N ARG A 366 72.51 -52.09 -49.68
CA ARG A 366 73.37 -50.89 -49.91
C ARG A 366 73.00 -49.62 -49.12
N ARG A 367 73.84 -49.18 -48.16
CA ARG A 367 75.12 -48.43 -48.25
C ARG A 367 74.94 -46.95 -48.64
N CYS A 368 75.76 -46.13 -47.96
CA CYS A 368 76.16 -44.74 -48.19
C CYS A 368 75.35 -43.71 -47.36
N SER A 369 75.86 -43.16 -46.25
CA SER A 369 76.99 -42.21 -46.05
C SER A 369 76.61 -40.74 -46.26
N GLY A 370 77.00 -39.89 -45.28
CA GLY A 370 77.01 -38.42 -45.36
C GLY A 370 75.95 -37.81 -44.45
N SER A 371 76.27 -37.32 -43.25
CA SER A 371 77.02 -36.08 -42.97
C SER A 371 76.36 -34.84 -43.60
N ARG A 372 75.56 -34.13 -42.81
CA ARG A 372 75.89 -32.80 -42.29
C ARG A 372 74.93 -32.40 -41.19
#